data_AF-A0AA37FM57-F1
#
_entry.id   AF-A0AA37FM57-F1
#
_cell.length_a   1.000
_cell.length_b   1.000
_cell.length_c   1.000
_cell.angle_alpha   90.00
_cell.angle_beta   90.00
_cell.angle_gamma   90.00
#
_symmetry.space_group_name_H-M   'P 1'
#
loop_
_entity.id
_entity.type
_entity.pdbx_description
1 polymer ?
#
loop_
_entity_poly.entity_id
_entity_poly.type
_entity_poly.pdbx_seq_one_letter_code
_entity_poly.pdbx_strand_id
1 'polypeptide(L)'
;MLFERNSLRLLASYRVAHGQGSDPDHDGFTDHYSDAPGSHASSLGTLRTDQVYQSNAPGHGLSMRLIGLSPGNANAERRAIVLHAKSYMEDDFIRRHGVAGRSHGCLVLAGTDRDKAIALLRGGALIFVIDSRLSAHHYLARNR
;
A
#
# COMPACT_ATOMS: atom_id res chain seq x y z
N MET A 1 6.52 2.47 6.36
CA MET A 1 7.80 3.06 6.81
C MET A 1 8.72 3.20 5.60
N LEU A 2 9.49 4.28 5.53
CA LEU A 2 10.49 4.51 4.49
C LEU A 2 11.89 4.44 5.07
N PHE A 3 12.78 3.70 4.41
CA PHE A 3 14.16 3.50 4.86
C PHE A 3 15.13 3.94 3.77
N GLU A 4 16.24 4.55 4.19
CA GLU A 4 17.38 4.78 3.29
C GLU A 4 18.10 3.44 3.05
N ARG A 5 18.43 3.15 1.79
CA ARG A 5 18.87 1.81 1.36
C ARG A 5 20.18 1.35 2.02
N ASN A 6 21.15 2.24 2.20
CA ASN A 6 22.52 1.85 2.58
C ASN A 6 22.70 1.74 4.10
N SER A 7 22.07 2.65 4.82
CA SER A 7 22.14 2.80 6.28
C SER A 7 20.97 2.14 7.01
N LEU A 8 19.90 1.80 6.29
CA LEU A 8 18.62 1.33 6.86
C LEU A 8 18.02 2.32 7.86
N ARG A 9 18.41 3.59 7.78
CA ARG A 9 17.85 4.65 8.62
C ARG A 9 16.40 4.89 8.25
N LEU A 10 15.52 4.93 9.25
CA LEU A 10 14.13 5.34 9.09
C LEU A 10 14.09 6.83 8.67
N LEU A 11 13.50 7.11 7.52
CA LEU A 11 13.31 8.47 7.00
C LEU A 11 11.94 9.04 7.38
N ALA A 12 10.90 8.20 7.30
CA ALA A 12 9.53 8.60 7.59
C ALA A 12 8.62 7.39 7.83
N SER A 13 7.49 7.63 8.49
CA SER A 13 6.35 6.72 8.57
C SER A 13 5.09 7.45 8.12
N TYR A 14 4.22 6.73 7.41
CA TYR A 14 2.97 7.25 6.88
C TYR A 14 1.85 6.25 7.14
N ARG A 15 0.63 6.76 7.28
CA ARG A 15 -0.58 5.94 7.27
C ARG A 15 -0.93 5.59 5.82
N VAL A 16 -1.30 4.34 5.59
CA VAL A 16 -1.68 3.84 4.26
C VAL A 16 -2.95 3.00 4.40
N ALA A 17 -3.96 3.21 3.55
CA ALA A 17 -5.12 2.31 3.49
C ALA A 17 -4.82 1.04 2.69
N HIS A 18 -5.35 -0.08 3.17
CA HIS A 18 -5.43 -1.35 2.45
C HIS A 18 -6.69 -1.47 1.60
N GLY A 19 -6.74 -2.51 0.78
CA GLY A 19 -7.90 -2.86 -0.02
C GLY A 19 -9.08 -3.35 0.83
N GLN A 20 -10.30 -2.93 0.50
CA GLN A 20 -11.53 -3.32 1.18
C GLN A 20 -11.81 -4.82 1.13
N GLY A 21 -11.29 -5.51 0.11
CA GLY A 21 -11.41 -6.97 0.05
C GLY A 21 -10.69 -7.62 1.23
N SER A 22 -9.60 -7.03 1.71
CA SER A 22 -8.83 -7.55 2.83
C SER A 22 -9.46 -7.28 4.20
N ASP A 23 -10.36 -6.32 4.31
CA ASP A 23 -10.96 -5.83 5.56
C ASP A 23 -12.45 -5.62 5.29
N PRO A 24 -13.26 -6.71 5.30
CA PRO A 24 -14.67 -6.63 4.95
C PRO A 24 -15.52 -5.95 6.03
N ASP A 25 -15.20 -6.13 7.31
CA ASP A 25 -15.94 -5.58 8.46
C ASP A 25 -15.57 -4.13 8.82
N HIS A 26 -14.54 -3.58 8.18
CA HIS A 26 -14.06 -2.20 8.33
C HIS A 26 -13.55 -1.87 9.73
N ASP A 27 -12.93 -2.84 10.40
CA ASP A 27 -12.34 -2.64 11.72
C ASP A 27 -10.95 -1.98 11.66
N GLY A 28 -10.40 -1.83 10.45
CA GLY A 28 -9.07 -1.24 10.21
C GLY A 28 -7.95 -2.27 10.18
N PHE A 29 -8.27 -3.56 10.21
CA PHE A 29 -7.33 -4.67 10.12
C PHE A 29 -7.63 -5.56 8.91
N THR A 30 -6.58 -6.15 8.33
CA THR A 30 -6.73 -7.07 7.21
C THR A 30 -6.86 -8.51 7.69
N ASP A 31 -7.89 -9.20 7.20
CA ASP A 31 -8.16 -10.62 7.43
C ASP A 31 -7.44 -11.53 6.42
N HIS A 32 -7.32 -11.07 5.17
CA HIS A 32 -6.73 -11.85 4.10
C HIS A 32 -6.14 -10.99 2.98
N TYR A 33 -5.46 -11.63 2.04
CA TYR A 33 -4.79 -10.99 0.91
C TYR A 33 -5.12 -11.72 -0.38
N SER A 34 -5.10 -11.01 -1.50
CA SER A 34 -5.32 -11.63 -2.81
C SER A 34 -4.60 -10.88 -3.92
N ASP A 35 -4.13 -11.65 -4.90
CA ASP A 35 -3.64 -11.13 -6.18
C ASP A 35 -4.69 -11.24 -7.31
N ALA A 36 -5.88 -11.75 -7.01
CA ALA A 36 -6.89 -11.96 -8.04
C ALA A 36 -7.46 -10.61 -8.53
N PRO A 37 -7.63 -10.42 -9.86
CA PRO A 37 -8.41 -9.31 -10.40
C PRO A 37 -9.81 -9.26 -9.80
N GLY A 38 -10.30 -8.05 -9.49
CA GLY A 38 -11.62 -7.83 -8.89
C GLY A 38 -11.74 -8.21 -7.40
N SER A 39 -10.69 -8.75 -6.76
CA SER A 39 -10.74 -9.09 -5.32
C SER A 39 -10.86 -7.87 -4.41
N HIS A 40 -10.45 -6.69 -4.88
CA HIS A 40 -10.32 -5.46 -4.10
C HIS A 40 -9.45 -5.59 -2.83
N ALA A 41 -8.72 -6.70 -2.68
CA ALA A 41 -7.87 -6.98 -1.53
C ALA A 41 -6.46 -6.42 -1.73
N SER A 42 -5.74 -6.16 -0.65
CA SER A 42 -4.30 -5.93 -0.72
C SER A 42 -3.55 -7.21 -1.11
N SER A 43 -2.39 -7.04 -1.73
CA SER A 43 -1.47 -8.12 -2.10
C SER A 43 -0.17 -8.04 -1.30
N LEU A 44 0.30 -9.15 -0.74
CA LEU A 44 1.61 -9.22 -0.06
C LEU A 44 2.77 -9.36 -1.07
N GLY A 45 3.98 -9.07 -0.60
CA GLY A 45 5.23 -9.30 -1.33
C GLY A 45 5.95 -8.01 -1.71
N THR A 46 6.86 -8.13 -2.66
CA THR A 46 7.72 -7.02 -3.11
C THR A 46 7.10 -6.33 -4.33
N LEU A 47 7.02 -5.00 -4.28
CA LEU A 47 6.64 -4.14 -5.40
C LEU A 47 7.83 -3.25 -5.78
N ARG A 48 7.92 -2.85 -7.04
CA ARG A 48 8.83 -1.79 -7.52
C ARG A 48 8.02 -0.58 -7.94
N THR A 49 8.46 0.59 -7.54
CA THR A 49 7.89 1.85 -8.03
C THR A 49 8.29 2.13 -9.47
N ASP A 50 7.38 2.71 -10.23
CA ASP A 50 7.57 2.98 -11.65
C ASP A 50 7.07 4.39 -12.00
N GLN A 51 6.38 4.57 -13.13
CA GLN A 51 5.99 5.87 -13.65
C GLN A 51 5.18 6.69 -12.63
N VAL A 52 5.61 7.93 -12.42
CA VAL A 52 4.84 8.97 -11.72
C VAL A 52 4.03 9.75 -12.76
N TYR A 53 2.75 9.98 -12.50
CA TYR A 53 1.85 10.65 -13.43
C TYR A 53 0.72 11.39 -12.69
N GLN A 54 0.08 12.34 -13.37
CA GLN A 54 -1.16 12.94 -12.88
C GLN A 54 -2.34 12.08 -13.32
N SER A 55 -3.08 11.53 -12.36
CA SER A 55 -4.24 10.69 -12.64
C SER A 55 -5.48 11.53 -12.92
N ASN A 56 -6.22 11.16 -13.96
CA ASN A 56 -7.54 11.73 -14.25
C ASN A 56 -8.64 11.17 -13.36
N ALA A 57 -8.34 10.15 -12.54
CA ALA A 57 -9.30 9.58 -11.60
C ALA A 57 -9.62 10.61 -10.49
N PRO A 58 -10.90 10.92 -10.24
CA PRO A 58 -11.29 11.95 -9.28
C PRO A 58 -10.69 11.73 -7.88
N GLY A 59 -9.98 12.75 -7.40
CA GLY A 59 -9.36 12.75 -6.08
C GLY A 59 -8.07 11.95 -5.94
N HIS A 60 -7.56 11.31 -7.00
CA HIS A 60 -6.25 10.64 -6.95
C HIS A 60 -5.11 11.65 -7.08
N GLY A 61 -5.17 12.55 -8.08
CA GLY A 61 -4.10 13.50 -8.39
C GLY A 61 -2.80 12.79 -8.73
N LEU A 62 -1.67 13.29 -8.19
CA LEU A 62 -0.35 12.69 -8.38
C LEU A 62 -0.38 11.21 -7.97
N SER A 63 0.03 10.34 -8.86
CA SER A 63 -0.04 8.89 -8.68
C SER A 63 1.26 8.26 -9.17
N MET A 64 1.59 7.09 -8.63
CA MET A 64 2.78 6.34 -8.99
C MET A 64 2.44 4.87 -9.23
N ARG A 65 2.74 4.38 -10.43
CA ARG A 65 2.52 2.98 -10.80
C ARG A 65 3.41 2.07 -9.97
N LEU A 66 2.87 0.90 -9.61
CA LEU A 66 3.58 -0.15 -8.88
C LEU A 66 3.63 -1.43 -9.73
N ILE A 67 4.79 -2.05 -9.76
CA ILE A 67 5.10 -3.28 -10.50
C ILE A 67 5.22 -4.43 -9.51
N GLY A 68 4.49 -5.52 -9.78
CA GLY A 68 4.56 -6.76 -9.01
C GLY A 68 5.88 -7.51 -9.21
N LEU A 69 6.59 -7.84 -8.14
CA LEU A 69 7.84 -8.61 -8.19
C LEU A 69 7.74 -9.95 -7.42
N SER A 70 6.56 -10.33 -6.94
CA SER A 70 6.35 -11.55 -6.16
C SER A 70 5.11 -12.31 -6.66
N PRO A 71 5.04 -13.65 -6.49
CA PRO A 71 3.87 -14.41 -6.90
C PRO A 71 2.55 -13.89 -6.29
N GLY A 72 2.60 -13.41 -5.05
CA GLY A 72 1.44 -12.85 -4.35
C GLY A 72 0.99 -11.47 -4.80
N ASN A 73 1.69 -10.84 -5.76
CA ASN A 73 1.34 -9.53 -6.32
C ASN A 73 1.63 -9.41 -7.82
N ALA A 74 1.75 -10.54 -8.53
CA ALA A 74 2.13 -10.61 -9.94
C ALA A 74 1.11 -9.96 -10.89
N ASN A 75 -0.13 -9.75 -10.42
CA ASN A 75 -1.18 -9.05 -11.15
C ASN A 75 -1.25 -7.55 -10.80
N ALA A 76 -0.35 -6.99 -10.00
CA ALA A 76 -0.42 -5.59 -9.55
C ALA A 76 -0.66 -4.59 -10.70
N GLU A 77 0.06 -4.72 -11.81
CA GLU A 77 -0.14 -3.86 -12.98
C GLU A 77 -1.49 -4.09 -13.66
N ARG A 78 -1.88 -5.35 -13.88
CA ARG A 78 -3.19 -5.71 -14.48
C ARG A 78 -4.36 -5.24 -13.63
N ARG A 79 -4.15 -5.15 -12.32
CA ARG A 79 -5.12 -4.67 -11.32
C ARG A 79 -5.08 -3.16 -11.13
N ALA A 80 -4.23 -2.45 -11.87
CA ALA A 80 -4.01 -1.00 -11.76
C ALA A 80 -3.66 -0.56 -10.32
N ILE A 81 -2.85 -1.36 -9.61
CA ILE A 81 -2.39 -1.04 -8.27
C ILE A 81 -1.36 0.09 -8.35
N VAL A 82 -1.66 1.21 -7.68
CA VAL A 82 -0.82 2.41 -7.65
C VAL A 82 -0.72 2.97 -6.25
N LEU A 83 0.26 3.84 -6.02
CA LEU A 83 0.30 4.73 -4.87
C LEU A 83 -0.39 6.05 -5.23
N HIS A 84 -1.43 6.43 -4.50
CA HIS A 84 -2.18 7.67 -4.73
C HIS A 84 -2.75 8.27 -3.43
N ALA A 85 -3.49 9.37 -3.54
CA ALA A 85 -4.21 9.98 -2.42
C ALA A 85 -5.72 9.80 -2.51
N LYS A 86 -6.43 9.90 -1.38
CA LYS A 86 -7.89 10.09 -1.31
C LYS A 86 -8.27 10.84 -0.02
N SER A 87 -9.40 11.54 -0.09
CA SER A 87 -9.97 12.28 1.06
C SER A 87 -10.24 11.42 2.29
N TYR A 88 -10.52 10.13 2.12
CA TYR A 88 -10.75 9.21 3.25
C TYR A 88 -9.49 8.86 4.06
N MET A 89 -8.32 9.34 3.62
CA MET A 89 -7.05 9.23 4.35
C MET A 89 -6.66 10.52 5.07
N GLU A 90 -7.41 11.61 4.87
CA GLU A 90 -7.14 12.87 5.55
C GLU A 90 -7.53 12.78 7.03
N ASP A 91 -6.76 13.44 7.90
CA ASP A 91 -6.99 13.39 9.34
C ASP A 91 -8.41 13.80 9.74
N ASP A 92 -8.98 14.74 9.00
CA ASP A 92 -10.33 15.24 9.27
C ASP A 92 -11.43 14.22 8.98
N PHE A 93 -11.23 13.37 7.98
CA PHE A 93 -12.11 12.22 7.73
C PHE A 93 -11.97 11.22 8.87
N ILE A 94 -10.74 10.85 9.23
CA ILE A 94 -10.49 9.82 10.23
C ILE A 94 -11.00 10.24 11.60
N ARG A 95 -10.83 11.51 11.98
CA ARG A 95 -11.41 12.05 13.23
C ARG A 95 -12.93 11.92 13.28
N ARG A 96 -13.61 12.13 12.14
CA ARG A 96 -15.08 12.05 12.05
C ARG A 96 -15.61 10.63 12.02
N HIS A 97 -14.87 9.70 11.42
CA HIS A 97 -15.34 8.33 11.17
C HIS A 97 -14.71 7.29 12.11
N GLY A 98 -13.69 7.65 12.90
CA GLY A 98 -12.98 6.74 13.80
C GLY A 98 -11.97 5.81 13.09
N VAL A 99 -12.16 5.56 11.79
CA VAL A 99 -11.30 4.70 10.96
C VAL A 99 -11.03 5.36 9.60
N ALA A 100 -9.89 5.04 8.99
CA ALA A 100 -9.61 5.45 7.62
C ALA A 100 -10.50 4.70 6.61
N GLY A 101 -10.65 5.26 5.41
CA GLY A 101 -11.29 4.53 4.32
C GLY A 101 -10.45 3.35 3.83
N ARG A 102 -11.04 2.57 2.92
CA ARG A 102 -10.42 1.40 2.28
C ARG A 102 -10.31 1.64 0.77
N SER A 103 -9.26 1.10 0.16
CA SER A 103 -9.02 1.18 -1.29
C SER A 103 -9.55 -0.08 -2.00
N HIS A 104 -9.27 -0.24 -3.30
CA HIS A 104 -9.47 -1.52 -4.00
C HIS A 104 -8.14 -2.30 -4.18
N GLY A 105 -7.19 -2.10 -3.26
CA GLY A 105 -5.86 -2.73 -3.26
C GLY A 105 -4.69 -1.77 -3.50
N CYS A 106 -4.98 -0.53 -3.89
CA CYS A 106 -3.97 0.53 -4.01
C CYS A 106 -3.38 0.93 -2.66
N LEU A 107 -2.16 1.49 -2.69
CA LEU A 107 -1.56 2.12 -1.52
C LEU A 107 -2.03 3.58 -1.45
N VAL A 108 -2.92 3.89 -0.52
CA VAL A 108 -3.58 5.20 -0.47
C VAL A 108 -3.18 5.98 0.77
N LEU A 109 -2.71 7.22 0.58
CA LEU A 109 -2.22 8.10 1.64
C LEU A 109 -3.03 9.42 1.68
N ALA A 110 -2.82 10.23 2.70
CA ALA A 110 -3.22 11.64 2.69
C ALA A 110 -2.45 12.40 1.59
N GLY A 111 -3.00 13.49 1.06
CA GLY A 111 -2.42 14.22 -0.08
C GLY A 111 -0.98 14.66 0.16
N THR A 112 -0.72 15.29 1.31
CA THR A 112 0.61 15.77 1.70
C THR A 112 1.61 14.62 1.87
N ASP A 113 1.16 13.50 2.44
CA ASP A 113 2.01 12.33 2.68
C ASP A 113 2.33 11.60 1.38
N ARG A 114 1.34 11.51 0.48
CA ARG A 114 1.52 10.99 -0.88
C ARG A 114 2.60 11.76 -1.63
N ASP A 115 2.57 13.09 -1.59
CA ASP A 115 3.55 13.92 -2.31
C ASP A 115 4.98 13.68 -1.79
N LYS A 116 5.16 13.66 -0.47
CA LYS A 116 6.44 13.35 0.17
C LYS A 116 6.91 11.92 -0.14
N ALA A 117 6.02 10.94 -0.06
CA ALA A 117 6.33 9.55 -0.33
C ALA A 117 6.76 9.34 -1.80
N ILE A 118 6.02 9.89 -2.77
CA ILE A 118 6.37 9.80 -4.19
C ILE A 118 7.73 10.46 -4.47
N ALA A 119 8.00 11.62 -3.88
CA ALA A 119 9.28 12.31 -4.06
C ALA A 119 10.48 11.45 -3.63
N LEU A 120 10.33 10.70 -2.53
CA LEU A 120 11.39 9.83 -1.99
C LEU A 120 11.47 8.46 -2.68
N LEU A 121 10.35 7.97 -3.22
CA LEU A 121 10.26 6.62 -3.78
C LEU A 121 10.45 6.57 -5.30
N ARG A 122 10.29 7.69 -6.02
CA ARG A 122 10.43 7.71 -7.48
C ARG A 122 11.80 7.18 -7.93
N GLY A 123 11.82 6.54 -9.10
CA GLY A 123 13.05 6.02 -9.69
C GLY A 123 13.40 4.57 -9.32
N GLY A 124 12.40 3.76 -8.96
CA GLY A 124 12.59 2.31 -8.82
C GLY A 124 12.84 1.84 -7.39
N ALA A 125 12.43 2.59 -6.37
CA ALA A 125 12.43 2.11 -5.00
C ALA A 125 11.60 0.82 -4.84
N LEU A 126 12.01 -0.03 -3.91
CA LEU A 126 11.29 -1.24 -3.53
C LEU A 126 10.33 -0.95 -2.38
N ILE A 127 9.15 -1.54 -2.45
CA ILE A 127 8.16 -1.54 -1.37
C ILE A 127 7.94 -2.98 -0.96
N PHE A 128 8.06 -3.25 0.33
CA PHE A 128 7.77 -4.55 0.92
C PHE A 128 6.42 -4.48 1.63
N VAL A 129 5.43 -5.20 1.14
CA VAL A 129 4.12 -5.34 1.78
C VAL A 129 4.12 -6.65 2.55
N ILE A 130 4.10 -6.54 3.88
CA ILE A 130 4.27 -7.68 4.79
C ILE A 130 3.12 -7.76 5.79
N ASP A 131 2.82 -8.98 6.23
CA ASP A 131 2.05 -9.24 7.44
C ASP A 131 3.01 -9.74 8.52
N SER A 132 3.18 -8.96 9.58
CA SER A 132 4.05 -9.31 10.71
C SER A 132 3.57 -10.55 11.46
N ARG A 133 2.26 -10.85 11.41
CA ARG A 133 1.67 -12.04 12.05
C ARG A 133 2.06 -13.30 11.27
N LEU A 134 2.03 -13.26 9.94
CA LEU A 134 2.39 -14.40 9.09
C LEU A 134 3.90 -14.68 9.09
N SER A 135 4.72 -13.64 9.17
CA SER A 135 6.18 -13.79 9.17
C SER A 135 6.70 -14.43 10.47
N ALA A 136 6.04 -14.20 11.61
CA ALA A 136 6.34 -14.90 12.86
C ALA A 136 6.02 -16.41 12.78
N HIS A 137 4.86 -16.77 12.23
CA HIS A 137 4.47 -18.19 12.08
C HIS A 137 5.40 -18.96 11.13
N HIS A 138 5.84 -18.34 10.03
CA HIS A 138 6.76 -18.98 9.08
C HIS A 138 8.18 -19.16 9.68
N TYR A 139 8.64 -18.23 10.52
CA TYR A 139 9.89 -18.36 11.26
C TYR A 139 9.84 -19.49 12.30
N LEU A 140 8.71 -19.63 13.01
CA LEU A 140 8.54 -20.68 14.02
C LEU A 140 8.29 -22.07 13.40
N ALA A 141 7.69 -22.15 12.21
CA ALA A 141 7.45 -23.40 11.50
C ALA A 141 8.70 -23.98 10.82
N ARG A 142 9.68 -23.14 10.44
CA ARG A 142 10.95 -23.58 9.82
C ARG A 142 12.05 -23.95 10.83
N ASN A 143 11.85 -23.67 12.11
CA ASN A 143 12.77 -23.99 13.20
C ASN A 143 12.25 -25.16 14.07
N ARG A 144 11.47 -26.07 13.48
CA ARG A 144 11.10 -27.37 14.05
C ARG A 144 11.63 -28.49 13.18
#